data_AF-A0A0F6QUX2-F1
#
_entry.id   AF-A0A0F6QUX2-F1
#
_cell.length_a   1.000
_cell.length_b   1.000
_cell.length_c   1.000
_cell.angle_alpha   90.00
_cell.angle_beta   90.00
_cell.angle_gamma   90.00
#
_symmetry.space_group_name_H-M   'P 1'
#
loop_
_entity.id
_entity.type
_entity.pdbx_description
1 polymer ?
#
loop_
_entity_poly.entity_id
_entity_poly.type
_entity_poly.pdbx_seq_one_letter_code
_entity_poly.pdbx_strand_id
1 'polypeptide(L)' 'MSAPAFQIVKGSPSDAEVAALTMVFTQLSQQARAQAAGAGVGERNLWGRLEDRYSQYGAQEVFNPSAFRNVRYY' A
#
# COMPACT_ATOMS: atom_id res chain seq x y z
N MET A 1 -6.43 2.93 33.94
CA MET A 1 -5.24 2.68 33.12
C MET A 1 -5.68 2.07 31.79
N SER A 2 -5.27 2.63 30.65
CA SER A 2 -5.56 2.05 29.34
C SER A 2 -4.75 0.77 29.20
N ALA A 3 -5.38 -0.32 28.74
CA ALA A 3 -4.66 -1.56 28.48
C ALA A 3 -3.58 -1.33 27.39
N PRO A 4 -2.36 -1.87 27.56
CA PRO A 4 -1.31 -1.72 26.57
C PRO A 4 -1.71 -2.40 25.26
N ALA A 5 -1.35 -1.80 24.13
CA ALA A 5 -1.65 -2.31 22.79
C ALA A 5 -0.81 -3.55 22.40
N PHE A 6 0.03 -4.04 23.30
CA PHE A 6 0.93 -5.18 23.09
C PHE A 6 1.01 -6.03 24.37
N GLN A 7 1.28 -7.32 24.19
CA GLN A 7 1.40 -8.27 25.29
C GLN A 7 2.87 -8.40 25.73
N ILE A 8 3.12 -8.26 27.03
CA ILE A 8 4.43 -8.54 27.62
C ILE A 8 4.53 -10.05 27.83
N VAL A 9 5.44 -10.71 27.10
CA VAL A 9 5.63 -12.16 27.18
C VAL A 9 6.55 -12.56 28.35
N LYS A 10 7.51 -11.69 28.71
CA LYS A 10 8.48 -11.97 29.79
C LYS A 10 8.97 -10.66 30.43
N GLY A 11 9.17 -10.70 31.75
CA GLY A 11 9.68 -9.58 32.54
C GLY A 11 8.57 -8.76 33.22
N SER A 12 8.99 -7.87 34.12
CA SER A 12 8.11 -6.95 34.86
C SER A 12 8.57 -5.50 34.62
N PRO A 13 8.32 -4.95 33.41
CA PRO A 13 8.64 -3.56 33.12
C PRO A 13 7.82 -2.63 34.00
N SER A 14 8.39 -1.49 34.34
CA SER A 14 7.71 -0.41 35.04
C SER A 14 6.67 0.27 34.14
N ASP A 15 5.69 0.94 34.75
CA ASP A 15 4.65 1.68 34.02
C ASP A 15 5.23 2.75 33.08
N ALA A 16 6.36 3.36 33.48
CA ALA A 16 7.08 4.33 32.67
C ALA A 16 7.68 3.72 31.39
N GLU A 17 8.24 2.51 31.49
CA GLU A 17 8.79 1.79 30.34
C GLU A 17 7.69 1.33 29.38
N VAL A 18 6.55 0.86 29.92
CA VAL A 18 5.38 0.51 29.09
C VAL A 18 4.84 1.72 28.35
N ALA A 19 4.78 2.89 29.01
CA ALA A 19 4.37 4.14 28.38
C ALA A 19 5.34 4.56 27.26
N ALA A 20 6.64 4.50 27.51
CA ALA A 20 7.66 4.84 26.52
C ALA A 20 7.58 3.92 25.29
N LEU A 21 7.46 2.60 25.48
CA LEU A 21 7.30 1.65 24.38
C LEU A 21 6.01 1.89 23.59
N THR A 22 4.91 2.22 24.26
CA THR A 22 3.64 2.58 23.61
C THR A 22 3.79 3.82 22.73
N MET A 23 4.52 4.84 23.20
CA MET A 23 4.81 6.03 22.40
C MET A 23 5.62 5.70 21.15
N VAL A 24 6.66 4.88 21.28
CA VAL A 24 7.49 4.45 20.14
C VAL A 24 6.66 3.69 19.11
N PHE A 25 5.84 2.72 19.56
CA PHE A 25 4.99 1.95 18.64
C PHE A 25 3.92 2.81 17.96
N THR A 26 3.32 3.75 18.67
CA THR A 26 2.34 4.66 18.06
C THR A 26 3.00 5.53 16.99
N GLN A 27 4.17 6.11 17.27
CA GLN A 27 4.94 6.88 16.28
C GLN A 27 5.31 6.05 15.05
N LEU A 28 5.84 4.83 15.27
CA LEU A 28 6.20 3.94 14.16
C LEU A 28 4.98 3.56 13.31
N SER A 29 3.83 3.28 13.95
CA SER A 29 2.59 2.97 13.24
C SER A 29 2.08 4.14 12.40
N GLN A 30 2.21 5.37 12.90
CA GLN A 30 1.82 6.58 12.18
C GLN A 30 2.75 6.81 10.98
N GLN A 31 4.05 6.64 11.15
CA GLN A 31 5.02 6.75 10.06
C GLN A 31 4.78 5.71 8.97
N ALA A 32 4.52 4.46 9.35
CA ALA A 32 4.21 3.39 8.39
C ALA A 32 2.92 3.70 7.60
N ARG A 33 1.88 4.22 8.26
CA ARG A 33 0.64 4.65 7.59
C ARG A 33 0.88 5.84 6.66
N ALA A 34 1.67 6.83 7.09
CA ALA A 34 2.01 7.98 6.25
C ALA A 34 2.81 7.57 5.01
N GLN A 35 3.78 6.66 5.16
CA GLN A 35 4.53 6.09 4.05
C GLN A 35 3.63 5.29 3.10
N ALA A 36 2.70 4.49 3.64
CA ALA A 36 1.73 3.76 2.82
C ALA A 36 0.81 4.72 2.05
N ALA A 37 0.34 5.81 2.68
CA ALA A 37 -0.52 6.81 2.06
C ALA A 37 0.21 7.62 0.96
N GLY A 38 1.51 7.91 1.14
CA GLY A 38 2.33 8.63 0.16
C GLY A 38 2.78 7.79 -1.04
N ALA A 39 2.66 6.46 -0.98
CA ALA A 39 3.15 5.55 -2.02
C ALA A 39 2.15 5.32 -3.18
N GLY A 40 1.03 6.06 -3.26
CA GLY A 40 -0.02 5.81 -4.25
C GLY A 40 -0.71 4.45 -4.09
N VAL A 41 -0.46 3.77 -2.96
CA VAL A 41 -1.03 2.46 -2.65
C VAL A 41 -2.26 2.71 -1.80
N GLY A 42 -3.43 2.82 -2.43
CA GLY A 42 -4.71 2.74 -1.74
C GLY A 42 -4.79 1.52 -0.82
N GLU A 43 -5.81 1.49 0.05
CA GLU A 43 -6.06 0.38 0.98
C GLU A 43 -5.84 -0.98 0.29
N ARG A 44 -5.01 -1.85 0.90
CA ARG A 44 -4.61 -3.13 0.30
C ARG A 44 -5.76 -4.14 0.41
N ASN A 45 -6.83 -3.87 -0.32
CA ASN A 45 -8.08 -4.62 -0.33
C ASN A 45 -8.04 -5.90 -1.18
N LEU A 46 -6.87 -6.27 -1.73
CA LEU A 46 -6.68 -7.40 -2.65
C LEU A 46 -7.57 -7.35 -3.91
N TRP A 47 -8.27 -6.24 -4.16
CA TRP A 47 -9.15 -6.07 -5.32
C TRP A 47 -8.38 -5.55 -6.56
N GLY A 48 -7.05 -5.46 -6.46
CA GLY A 48 -6.19 -4.86 -7.49
C GLY A 48 -6.16 -3.33 -7.41
N ARG A 49 -5.13 -2.71 -7.98
CA ARG A 49 -5.00 -1.25 -7.98
C ARG A 49 -5.57 -0.66 -9.27
N LEU A 50 -6.03 0.59 -9.22
CA LEU A 50 -6.57 1.26 -10.40
C LEU A 50 -5.47 1.49 -11.45
N GLU A 51 -4.25 1.73 -10.98
CA GLU A 51 -3.03 1.91 -11.77
C GLU A 51 -2.63 0.61 -12.51
N ASP A 52 -2.95 -0.56 -11.93
CA ASP A 52 -2.69 -1.87 -12.53
C ASP A 52 -3.61 -2.12 -13.74
N ARG A 53 -4.82 -1.52 -13.78
CA ARG A 53 -5.77 -1.71 -14.90
C ARG A 53 -5.19 -1.26 -16.24
N TYR A 54 -4.32 -0.26 -16.25
CA TYR A 54 -3.74 0.28 -17.47
C TYR A 54 -2.38 -0.33 -17.82
N SER A 55 -1.67 -0.93 -16.85
CA SER A 55 -0.22 -1.16 -16.96
C SER A 55 0.24 -2.61 -17.02
N GLN A 56 -0.65 -3.61 -17.05
CA GLN A 56 -0.20 -4.99 -17.35
C GLN A 56 -0.40 -5.39 -18.82
N TYR A 57 -1.52 -5.04 -19.46
CA TYR A 57 -1.74 -5.21 -20.92
C TYR A 57 -2.77 -4.23 -21.54
N GLY A 58 -3.19 -3.17 -20.82
CA GLY A 58 -4.45 -2.45 -21.11
C GLY A 58 -4.34 -1.13 -21.88
N ALA A 59 -3.16 -0.55 -22.02
CA ALA A 59 -2.95 0.67 -22.81
C ALA A 59 -1.51 0.72 -23.38
N GLN A 60 -1.03 -0.39 -23.91
CA GLN A 60 0.09 -0.28 -24.84
C GLN A 60 -0.45 0.42 -26.08
N GLU A 61 0.18 1.52 -26.51
CA GLU A 61 0.19 1.90 -27.93
C GLU A 61 0.84 0.74 -28.69
N VAL A 62 0.10 -0.35 -28.88
CA VAL A 62 0.54 -1.46 -29.71
C VAL A 62 0.50 -0.91 -31.12
N PHE A 63 1.66 -0.48 -31.61
CA PHE A 63 1.84 -0.10 -33.00
C PHE A 63 1.48 -1.31 -33.87
N ASN A 64 0.27 -1.32 -34.39
CA ASN A 64 -0.23 -2.35 -35.28
C ASN A 64 -0.22 -1.80 -36.72
N PRO A 65 0.84 -2.06 -37.51
CA PRO A 65 0.94 -1.56 -38.89
C PRO A 65 -0.13 -2.16 -39.82
N SER A 66 -0.89 -3.15 -39.34
CA SER A 66 -2.01 -3.76 -40.06
C SER A 66 -3.39 -3.31 -39.61
N ALA A 67 -3.49 -2.42 -38.61
CA ALA A 67 -4.78 -1.93 -38.08
C ALA A 67 -5.60 -1.15 -39.13
N PHE A 68 -4.92 -0.52 -40.09
CA PHE A 68 -5.55 0.18 -41.21
C PHE A 68 -5.08 -0.46 -42.52
N ARG A 69 -5.68 -1.60 -42.89
CA ARG A 69 -5.54 -2.11 -44.26
C ARG A 69 -6.28 -1.17 -45.20
N ASN A 70 -5.54 -0.46 -46.04
CA ASN A 70 -6.08 0.40 -47.09
C ASN A 70 -7.03 -0.42 -47.97
N VAL A 71 -8.32 -0.06 -47.98
CA VAL A 71 -9.31 -0.63 -48.89
C VAL A 71 -8.92 -0.23 -50.32
N ARG A 72 -8.57 -1.20 -51.17
CA ARG A 72 -8.45 -0.99 -52.62
C ARG A 72 -9.76 -1.43 -53.27
N TYR A 73 -10.46 -0.49 -53.86
CA TYR A 73 -11.52 -0.77 -54.83
C TYR A 73 -10.87 -1.06 -56.19
N TYR A 74 -11.31 -2.12 -56.85
CA TYR A 74 -10.97 -2.46 -58.24
C TYR A 74 -12.00 -1.87 -59.19
#